data_AF-A0A3N2MAM0-F1
#
_entry.id   AF-A0A3N2MAM0-F1
#
_cell.length_a   1.000
_cell.length_b   1.000
_cell.length_c   1.000
_cell.angle_alpha   90.00
_cell.angle_beta   90.00
_cell.angle_gamma   90.00
#
_symmetry.space_group_name_H-M   'P 1'
#
loop_
_entity.id
_entity.type
_entity.pdbx_description
1 polymer ?
#
loop_
_entity_poly.entity_id
_entity_poly.type
_entity_poly.pdbx_seq_one_letter_code
_entity_poly.pdbx_strand_id
1 'polypeptide(L)'
;MTKKRLFLIVVFTATIVLSLLSIAYSKHYIKYSACYKLTTLKTPYYPDAYRFINTKEDLEVCIESVNDTVDVKNFIESNKIDFRRYSYVMVFGAPIKEMYYSLKTTIFDDKSPSYAKAIKYNKKCVFIKYAHPTGYIYIYRIKKDLSLTGFNGI
;
A
#
# COMPACT_ATOMS: atom_id res chain seq x y z
N MET A 1 22.03 -45.63 -4.56
CA MET A 1 22.34 -44.20 -4.36
C MET A 1 23.07 -44.07 -3.02
N THR A 2 24.32 -43.60 -2.99
CA THR A 2 25.14 -43.56 -1.76
C THR A 2 24.60 -42.52 -0.76
N LYS A 3 24.58 -42.84 0.55
CA LYS A 3 24.08 -41.95 1.62
C LYS A 3 24.58 -40.50 1.50
N LYS A 4 25.85 -40.32 1.08
CA LYS A 4 26.46 -39.00 0.81
C LYS A 4 25.78 -38.21 -0.32
N ARG A 5 25.40 -38.86 -1.41
CA ARG A 5 24.69 -38.22 -2.55
C ARG A 5 23.26 -37.83 -2.17
N LEU A 6 22.58 -38.66 -1.38
CA LEU A 6 21.25 -38.35 -0.87
C LEU A 6 21.29 -37.15 0.09
N PHE A 7 22.26 -37.12 1.01
CA PHE A 7 22.46 -36.00 1.93
C PHE A 7 22.75 -34.68 1.18
N LEU A 8 23.62 -34.71 0.17
CA LEU A 8 23.90 -33.53 -0.67
C LEU A 8 22.65 -33.00 -1.37
N ILE A 9 21.80 -33.87 -1.91
CA ILE A 9 20.55 -33.45 -2.57
C ILE A 9 19.59 -32.83 -1.55
N VAL A 10 19.43 -33.43 -0.36
CA VAL A 10 18.55 -32.90 0.69
C VAL A 10 19.03 -31.53 1.18
N VAL A 11 20.34 -31.34 1.38
CA VAL A 11 20.89 -30.05 1.78
C VAL A 11 20.72 -29.01 0.66
N PHE A 12 20.93 -29.41 -0.59
CA PHE A 12 20.74 -28.54 -1.75
C PHE A 12 19.27 -28.11 -1.93
N THR A 13 18.32 -29.04 -1.78
CA THR A 13 16.89 -28.69 -1.83
C THR A 13 16.47 -27.81 -0.65
N ALA A 14 16.93 -28.12 0.56
CA ALA A 14 16.64 -27.30 1.75
C ALA A 14 17.16 -25.87 1.61
N THR A 15 18.38 -25.68 1.09
CA THR A 15 18.97 -24.35 0.88
C THR A 15 18.23 -23.54 -0.19
N ILE A 16 17.80 -24.17 -1.28
CA ILE A 16 16.96 -23.52 -2.31
C ILE A 16 15.63 -23.07 -1.69
N VAL A 17 14.95 -23.96 -0.96
CA VAL A 17 13.66 -23.65 -0.33
C VAL A 17 13.81 -22.50 0.67
N LEU A 18 14.85 -22.52 1.52
CA LEU A 18 15.10 -21.46 2.49
C LEU A 18 15.36 -20.11 1.81
N SER A 19 16.08 -20.12 0.68
CA SER A 19 16.40 -18.92 -0.10
C SER A 19 15.15 -18.33 -0.74
N LEU A 20 14.31 -19.17 -1.35
CA LEU A 20 13.03 -18.74 -1.94
C LEU A 20 12.08 -18.17 -0.88
N LEU A 21 12.02 -18.80 0.30
CA LEU A 21 11.27 -18.29 1.44
C LEU A 21 11.80 -16.92 1.88
N SER A 22 13.12 -16.76 2.01
CA SER A 22 13.72 -15.47 2.38
C SER A 22 13.32 -14.35 1.41
N ILE A 23 13.38 -14.61 0.11
CA ILE A 23 12.99 -13.64 -0.93
C ILE A 23 11.50 -13.31 -0.83
N ALA A 24 10.63 -14.32 -0.71
CA ALA A 24 9.19 -14.13 -0.62
C ALA A 24 8.77 -13.34 0.65
N TYR A 25 9.49 -13.53 1.75
CA TYR A 25 9.22 -12.88 3.03
C TYR A 25 9.87 -11.49 3.15
N SER A 26 10.78 -11.14 2.24
CA SER A 26 11.47 -9.85 2.22
C SER A 26 10.49 -8.70 1.99
N LYS A 27 10.74 -7.57 2.65
CA LYS A 27 9.90 -6.38 2.51
C LYS A 27 10.27 -5.61 1.25
N HIS A 28 9.29 -5.38 0.39
CA HIS A 28 9.40 -4.50 -0.75
C HIS A 28 8.90 -3.11 -0.37
N TYR A 29 9.83 -2.17 -0.22
CA TYR A 29 9.53 -0.78 0.11
C TYR A 29 9.04 -0.02 -1.12
N ILE A 30 7.94 0.71 -0.97
CA ILE A 30 7.35 1.53 -2.01
C ILE A 30 7.82 2.97 -1.82
N LYS A 31 8.48 3.51 -2.84
CA LYS A 31 8.89 4.92 -2.89
C LYS A 31 7.76 5.78 -3.46
N TYR A 32 7.55 6.94 -2.86
CA TYR A 32 6.68 7.98 -3.41
C TYR A 32 7.52 9.08 -4.06
N SER A 33 6.96 9.71 -5.09
CA SER A 33 7.62 10.77 -5.88
C SER A 33 7.00 12.14 -5.68
N ALA A 34 5.89 12.24 -4.95
CA ALA A 34 5.30 13.50 -4.50
C ALA A 34 4.37 13.24 -3.31
N CYS A 35 4.12 14.29 -2.52
CA CYS A 35 3.17 14.32 -1.42
C CYS A 35 2.37 15.62 -1.52
N TYR A 36 1.04 15.50 -1.51
CA TYR A 36 0.10 16.60 -1.56
C TYR A 36 -0.66 16.64 -0.23
N LYS A 37 -0.68 17.79 0.43
CA LYS A 37 -1.35 17.98 1.72
C LYS A 37 -2.65 18.75 1.50
N LEU A 38 -3.77 18.20 1.96
CA LEU A 38 -5.04 18.92 1.97
C LEU A 38 -5.13 19.74 3.27
N THR A 39 -4.73 21.01 3.19
CA THR A 39 -4.61 21.90 4.35
C THR A 39 -5.95 22.35 4.94
N THR A 40 -7.01 22.34 4.14
CA THR A 40 -8.37 22.74 4.53
C THR A 40 -9.08 21.69 5.38
N LEU A 41 -8.55 20.46 5.45
CA LEU A 41 -9.19 19.33 6.10
C LEU A 41 -8.36 18.84 7.28
N LYS A 42 -9.01 18.80 8.45
CA LYS A 42 -8.46 18.13 9.62
C LYS A 42 -9.21 16.84 9.91
N THR A 43 -8.47 15.76 10.11
CA THR A 43 -9.02 14.45 10.45
C THR A 43 -8.26 13.85 11.64
N PRO A 44 -8.93 13.08 12.50
CA PRO A 44 -8.24 12.22 13.45
C PRO A 44 -7.24 11.28 12.76
N TYR A 45 -6.32 10.74 13.54
CA TYR A 45 -5.34 9.78 13.05
C TYR A 45 -5.96 8.39 12.95
N TYR A 46 -5.98 7.86 11.72
CA TYR A 46 -6.52 6.54 11.41
C TYR A 46 -5.47 5.71 10.63
N PRO A 47 -4.60 4.96 11.33
CA PRO A 47 -3.48 4.25 10.71
C PRO A 47 -3.89 3.23 9.64
N ASP A 48 -5.01 2.53 9.84
CA ASP A 48 -5.49 1.51 8.92
C ASP A 48 -6.54 2.07 7.93
N ALA A 49 -6.87 3.36 8.01
CA ALA A 49 -7.68 4.04 7.00
C ALA A 49 -6.78 4.68 5.96
N TYR A 50 -6.46 3.95 4.89
CA TYR A 50 -5.83 4.50 3.70
C TYR A 50 -6.32 3.79 2.47
N ARG A 51 -6.34 4.52 1.36
CA ARG A 51 -6.92 4.04 0.10
C ARG A 51 -5.97 4.29 -1.07
N PHE A 52 -5.84 3.26 -1.89
CA PHE A 52 -5.18 3.37 -3.19
C PHE A 52 -6.17 3.90 -4.21
N ILE A 53 -5.77 4.96 -4.90
CA ILE A 53 -6.58 5.70 -5.87
C ILE A 53 -5.92 5.53 -7.23
N ASN A 54 -6.65 4.91 -8.14
CA ASN A 54 -6.12 4.53 -9.44
C ASN A 54 -6.80 5.24 -10.61
N THR A 55 -7.99 5.80 -10.38
CA THR A 55 -8.72 6.58 -11.39
C THR A 55 -9.14 7.94 -10.83
N LYS A 56 -9.65 8.79 -11.73
CA LYS A 56 -10.18 10.11 -11.37
C LYS A 56 -11.44 9.96 -10.52
N GLU A 57 -12.30 9.04 -10.90
CA GLU A 57 -13.57 8.75 -10.24
C GLU A 57 -13.33 8.23 -8.82
N ASP A 58 -12.31 7.39 -8.62
CA ASP A 58 -11.89 6.96 -7.28
C ASP A 58 -11.51 8.15 -6.39
N LEU A 59 -10.78 9.13 -6.95
CA LEU A 59 -10.32 10.31 -6.21
C LEU A 59 -11.51 11.21 -5.84
N GLU A 60 -12.41 11.43 -6.79
CA GLU A 60 -13.63 12.23 -6.60
C GLU A 60 -14.47 11.66 -5.47
N VAL A 61 -14.81 10.37 -5.55
CA VAL A 61 -15.57 9.68 -4.49
C VAL A 61 -14.88 9.77 -3.14
N CYS A 62 -13.54 9.61 -3.09
CA CYS A 62 -12.79 9.71 -1.83
C CYS A 62 -12.82 11.12 -1.23
N ILE A 63 -12.66 12.16 -2.04
CA ILE A 63 -12.67 13.53 -1.54
C ILE A 63 -14.09 13.96 -1.16
N GLU A 64 -15.09 13.66 -1.98
CA GLU A 64 -16.51 13.95 -1.68
C GLU A 64 -16.96 13.30 -0.37
N SER A 65 -16.53 12.06 -0.11
CA SER A 65 -16.85 11.36 1.15
C SER A 65 -16.23 12.02 2.39
N VAL A 66 -15.21 12.85 2.20
CA VAL A 66 -14.48 13.52 3.29
C VAL A 66 -14.96 14.96 3.44
N ASN A 67 -15.09 15.67 2.32
CA ASN A 67 -15.64 17.01 2.23
C ASN A 67 -15.99 17.33 0.76
N ASP A 68 -17.28 17.55 0.51
CA ASP A 68 -17.85 17.92 -0.78
C ASP A 68 -17.50 19.34 -1.22
N THR A 69 -16.98 20.19 -0.33
CA THR A 69 -16.58 21.57 -0.66
C THR A 69 -15.20 21.66 -1.30
N VAL A 70 -14.43 20.57 -1.37
CA VAL A 70 -13.11 20.59 -2.00
C VAL A 70 -13.28 20.48 -3.51
N ASP A 71 -12.77 21.47 -4.23
CA ASP A 71 -12.74 21.43 -5.70
C ASP A 71 -11.69 20.43 -6.20
N VAL A 72 -12.13 19.18 -6.38
CA VAL A 72 -11.30 18.07 -6.85
C VAL A 72 -10.72 18.35 -8.23
N LYS A 73 -11.48 19.01 -9.10
CA LYS A 73 -11.06 19.31 -10.47
C LYS A 73 -9.88 20.28 -10.44
N ASN A 74 -10.00 21.38 -9.69
CA ASN A 74 -8.91 22.33 -9.50
C ASN A 74 -7.69 21.68 -8.83
N PHE A 75 -7.90 20.77 -7.88
CA PHE A 75 -6.80 20.01 -7.26
C PHE A 75 -6.06 19.14 -8.29
N ILE A 76 -6.79 18.40 -9.14
CA ILE A 76 -6.22 17.54 -10.18
C ILE A 76 -5.39 18.36 -11.17
N GLU A 77 -5.95 19.46 -11.66
CA GLU A 77 -5.32 20.32 -12.67
C GLU A 77 -4.08 21.02 -12.10
N SER A 78 -4.20 21.64 -10.92
CA SER A 78 -3.10 22.37 -10.28
C SER A 78 -1.91 21.47 -9.94
N ASN A 79 -2.18 20.25 -9.46
CA ASN A 79 -1.15 19.29 -9.07
C ASN A 79 -0.70 18.38 -10.22
N LYS A 80 -1.26 18.54 -11.42
CA LYS A 80 -0.99 17.74 -12.62
C LYS A 80 -1.10 16.24 -12.31
N ILE A 81 -2.21 15.85 -11.67
CA ILE A 81 -2.47 14.46 -11.28
C ILE A 81 -2.64 13.62 -12.56
N ASP A 82 -1.74 12.67 -12.74
CA ASP A 82 -1.73 11.74 -13.88
C ASP A 82 -1.99 10.30 -13.40
N PHE A 83 -3.21 9.81 -13.62
CA PHE A 83 -3.62 8.44 -13.30
C PHE A 83 -3.16 7.40 -14.32
N ARG A 84 -2.68 7.81 -15.50
CA ARG A 84 -2.14 6.86 -16.49
C ARG A 84 -0.78 6.35 -16.04
N ARG A 85 0.06 7.24 -15.52
CA ARG A 85 1.45 6.92 -15.10
C ARG A 85 1.60 6.56 -13.64
N TYR A 86 0.68 7.00 -12.78
CA TYR A 86 0.82 6.89 -11.34
C TYR A 86 -0.43 6.33 -10.67
N SER A 87 -0.20 5.72 -9.50
CA SER A 87 -1.23 5.44 -8.50
C SER A 87 -1.02 6.41 -7.35
N TYR A 88 -2.09 6.67 -6.59
CA TYR A 88 -2.03 7.58 -5.45
C TYR A 88 -2.47 6.86 -4.19
N VAL A 89 -1.92 7.26 -3.05
CA VAL A 89 -2.29 6.71 -1.74
C VAL A 89 -2.75 7.86 -0.85
N MET A 90 -4.02 7.83 -0.46
CA MET A 90 -4.60 8.81 0.45
C MET A 90 -4.57 8.26 1.88
N VAL A 91 -4.01 9.02 2.80
CA VAL A 91 -3.88 8.68 4.23
C VAL A 91 -4.42 9.81 5.11
N PHE A 92 -4.86 9.46 6.33
CA PHE A 92 -5.63 10.35 7.20
C PHE A 92 -4.93 10.61 8.54
N GLY A 93 -4.74 11.88 8.87
CA GLY A 93 -4.27 12.36 10.17
C GLY A 93 -2.76 12.26 10.41
N ALA A 94 -2.00 11.47 9.65
CA ALA A 94 -0.55 11.38 9.77
C ALA A 94 0.16 11.16 8.41
N PRO A 95 1.35 11.76 8.21
CA PRO A 95 2.14 11.51 7.00
C PRO A 95 2.83 10.14 7.05
N ILE A 96 3.08 9.57 5.88
CA ILE A 96 3.80 8.30 5.68
C ILE A 96 5.29 8.48 5.96
N LYS A 97 5.84 7.66 6.86
CA LYS A 97 7.28 7.48 7.03
C LYS A 97 7.81 6.41 6.07
N GLU A 98 7.19 5.23 6.08
CA GLU A 98 7.56 4.09 5.23
C GLU A 98 6.29 3.37 4.75
N MET A 99 6.36 2.81 3.56
CA MET A 99 5.31 1.98 3.00
C MET A 99 5.94 0.73 2.38
N TYR A 100 5.41 -0.45 2.67
CA TYR A 100 5.97 -1.70 2.17
C TYR A 100 4.93 -2.80 2.03
N TYR A 101 5.23 -3.83 1.25
CA TYR A 101 4.49 -5.09 1.23
C TYR A 101 5.46 -6.27 1.22
N SER A 102 5.00 -7.44 1.64
CA SER A 102 5.66 -8.72 1.36
C SER A 102 4.61 -9.82 1.20
N LEU A 103 5.04 -11.00 0.73
CA LEU A 103 4.14 -12.14 0.68
C LEU A 103 3.67 -12.51 2.09
N LYS A 104 4.59 -12.48 3.06
CA LYS A 104 4.26 -12.71 4.48
C LYS A 104 3.14 -11.79 4.95
N THR A 105 3.30 -10.48 4.76
CA THR A 105 2.35 -9.51 5.29
C THR A 105 0.99 -9.62 4.60
N THR A 106 0.98 -9.98 3.32
CA THR A 106 -0.24 -10.21 2.54
C THR A 106 -1.01 -11.45 2.99
N ILE A 107 -0.31 -12.53 3.36
CA ILE A 107 -0.95 -13.80 3.76
C ILE A 107 -1.36 -13.76 5.24
N PHE A 108 -0.43 -13.40 6.12
CA PHE A 108 -0.56 -13.61 7.56
C PHE A 108 -0.99 -12.36 8.31
N ASP A 109 -0.46 -11.20 7.92
CA ASP A 109 -0.62 -9.97 8.71
C ASP A 109 -1.79 -9.09 8.22
N ASP A 110 -2.38 -9.40 7.06
CA ASP A 110 -3.53 -8.68 6.51
C ASP A 110 -4.70 -8.73 7.51
N LYS A 111 -5.09 -7.59 8.09
CA LYS A 111 -6.15 -7.52 9.11
C LYS A 111 -7.57 -7.58 8.52
N SER A 112 -7.68 -7.58 7.20
CA SER A 112 -8.98 -7.53 6.53
C SER A 112 -9.85 -8.73 6.88
N PRO A 113 -11.18 -8.53 6.99
CA PRO A 113 -12.10 -9.65 7.16
C PRO A 113 -11.97 -10.61 5.98
N SER A 114 -12.34 -11.87 6.19
CA SER A 114 -12.11 -12.97 5.23
C SER A 114 -12.59 -12.67 3.81
N TYR A 115 -13.67 -11.90 3.66
CA TYR A 115 -14.21 -11.51 2.36
C TYR A 115 -13.38 -10.43 1.64
N ALA A 116 -12.60 -9.62 2.37
CA ALA A 116 -11.84 -8.48 1.86
C ALA A 116 -10.32 -8.73 1.80
N LYS A 117 -9.84 -9.91 2.20
CA LYS A 117 -8.42 -10.29 2.17
C LYS A 117 -7.78 -10.04 0.79
N ALA A 118 -6.63 -9.38 0.77
CA ALA A 118 -5.94 -9.00 -0.46
C ALA A 118 -5.60 -10.20 -1.36
N ILE A 119 -5.21 -11.32 -0.75
CA ILE A 119 -4.86 -12.55 -1.47
C ILE A 119 -6.01 -13.09 -2.33
N LYS A 120 -7.26 -12.93 -1.88
CA LYS A 120 -8.46 -13.39 -2.61
C LYS A 120 -8.61 -12.69 -3.96
N TYR A 121 -8.10 -11.46 -4.05
CA TYR A 121 -8.16 -10.60 -5.23
C TYR A 121 -6.84 -10.52 -5.98
N ASN A 122 -5.88 -11.41 -5.68
CA ASN A 122 -4.52 -11.39 -6.22
C ASN A 122 -3.84 -10.02 -6.05
N LYS A 123 -4.09 -9.38 -4.91
CA LYS A 123 -3.48 -8.09 -4.52
C LYS A 123 -2.43 -8.31 -3.44
N LYS A 124 -1.49 -7.37 -3.36
CA LYS A 124 -0.49 -7.26 -2.30
C LYS A 124 -1.03 -6.30 -1.24
N CYS A 125 -1.11 -6.77 0.00
CA CYS A 125 -1.50 -5.93 1.12
C CYS A 125 -0.32 -5.05 1.52
N VAL A 126 -0.47 -3.74 1.30
CA VAL A 126 0.55 -2.76 1.64
C VAL A 126 0.34 -2.32 3.07
N PHE A 127 1.43 -2.18 3.84
CA PHE A 127 1.47 -1.69 5.20
C PHE A 127 2.15 -0.33 5.23
N ILE A 128 1.64 0.56 6.08
CA ILE A 128 2.14 1.91 6.24
C ILE A 128 2.64 2.11 7.67
N LYS A 129 3.87 2.61 7.81
CA LYS A 129 4.35 3.21 9.04
C LYS A 129 4.22 4.72 8.92
N TYR A 130 3.57 5.32 9.90
CA TYR A 130 3.34 6.76 9.95
C TYR A 130 4.43 7.48 10.73
N ALA A 131 4.64 8.75 10.41
CA ALA A 131 5.33 9.69 11.27
C ALA A 131 4.35 10.25 12.32
N HIS A 132 4.78 11.26 13.09
CA HIS A 132 3.94 11.87 14.11
C HIS A 132 2.62 12.38 13.50
N PRO A 133 1.45 12.09 14.11
CA PRO A 133 0.18 12.64 13.69
C PRO A 133 0.21 14.17 13.61
N THR A 134 -0.38 14.70 12.54
CA THR A 134 -0.48 16.15 12.26
C THR A 134 -1.93 16.61 12.10
N GLY A 135 -2.86 15.66 11.98
CA GLY A 135 -4.28 15.92 11.79
C GLY A 135 -4.68 16.24 10.35
N TYR A 136 -3.78 16.16 9.35
CA TYR A 136 -4.13 16.46 7.94
C TYR A 136 -4.24 15.20 7.09
N ILE A 137 -4.88 15.35 5.93
CA ILE A 137 -4.92 14.34 4.88
C ILE A 137 -3.76 14.55 3.92
N TYR A 138 -3.13 13.44 3.54
CA TYR A 138 -2.02 13.43 2.60
C TYR A 138 -2.30 12.48 1.44
N ILE A 139 -1.95 12.90 0.24
CA ILE A 139 -2.04 12.10 -0.98
C ILE A 139 -0.62 11.90 -1.51
N TYR A 140 -0.16 10.66 -1.59
CA TYR A 140 1.18 10.30 -2.05
C TYR A 140 1.14 9.74 -3.46
N ARG A 141 1.97 10.28 -4.35
CA ARG A 141 2.13 9.77 -5.71
C ARG A 141 3.14 8.62 -5.73
N ILE A 142 2.74 7.47 -6.24
CA ILE A 142 3.60 6.29 -6.41
C ILE A 142 3.58 5.81 -7.86
N LYS A 143 4.58 5.00 -8.23
CA LYS A 143 4.58 4.32 -9.54
C LYS A 143 3.27 3.53 -9.70
N LYS A 144 2.66 3.58 -10.88
CA LYS A 144 1.43 2.84 -11.17
C LYS A 144 1.61 1.36 -10.83
N ASP A 145 0.79 0.86 -9.92
CA ASP A 145 0.71 -0.55 -9.59
C ASP A 145 -0.70 -0.88 -9.10
N LEU A 146 -1.49 -1.49 -10.00
CA LEU A 146 -2.86 -1.91 -9.70
C LEU A 146 -2.92 -3.14 -8.79
N SER A 147 -1.79 -3.82 -8.55
CA SER A 147 -1.75 -4.98 -7.66
C SER A 147 -1.69 -4.60 -6.18
N LEU A 148 -1.52 -3.32 -5.84
CA LEU A 148 -1.46 -2.86 -4.46
C LEU A 148 -2.84 -2.56 -3.89
N THR A 149 -3.04 -2.88 -2.62
CA THR A 149 -4.25 -2.51 -1.85
C THR A 149 -3.90 -2.21 -0.39
N GLY A 150 -4.80 -1.50 0.29
CA GLY A 150 -4.74 -1.22 1.73
C GLY A 150 -5.94 -1.79 2.46
N PHE A 151 -6.15 -1.32 3.69
CA PHE A 151 -7.24 -1.77 4.56
C PHE A 151 -8.54 -0.95 4.38
N ASN A 152 -8.52 0.19 3.69
CA ASN A 152 -9.74 0.98 3.42
C ASN A 152 -10.59 1.32 4.68
N GLY A 153 -9.99 1.41 5.88
CA GLY A 153 -10.69 1.81 7.10
C GLY A 153 -11.36 0.69 7.90
N ILE A 154 -10.80 -0.53 7.85
CA ILE A 154 -11.12 -1.64 8.77
C ILE A 154 -10.81 -1.29 10.22
#